data_AF-A0A661RAQ9-F1
#
_entry.id   AF-A0A661RAQ9-F1
#
_cell.length_a   1.000
_cell.length_b   1.000
_cell.length_c   1.000
_cell.angle_alpha   90.00
_cell.angle_beta   90.00
_cell.angle_gamma   90.00
#
_symmetry.space_group_name_H-M   'P 1'
#
loop_
_entity.id
_entity.type
_entity.pdbx_description
1 polymer ?
#
loop_
_entity_poly.entity_id
_entity_poly.type
_entity_poly.pdbx_seq_one_letter_code
_entity_poly.pdbx_strand_id
1 'polypeptide(L)'
;MSFNYERLLFLTKDVPNGLMELDRKKEEVNDKTRERILKKWNYRCYLCNREKHCIIHHRIPNGDASDENLYPLCEHCHKLVHTILWLDGKWMFQGYRR
;
A
#
# COMPACT_ATOMS: atom_id res chain seq x y z
N MET A 1 6.86 -6.51 18.97
CA MET A 1 6.56 -6.05 17.61
C MET A 1 7.22 -4.70 17.40
N SER A 2 8.08 -4.56 16.40
CA SER A 2 8.68 -3.27 16.06
C SER A 2 7.89 -2.66 14.90
N PHE A 3 7.21 -1.54 15.16
CA PHE A 3 6.59 -0.72 14.11
C PHE A 3 7.69 0.13 13.48
N ASN A 4 7.84 0.08 12.15
CA ASN A 4 8.89 0.83 11.47
C ASN A 4 8.36 2.18 10.96
N TYR A 5 8.82 3.27 11.60
CA TYR A 5 8.40 4.64 11.27
C TYR A 5 8.86 5.10 9.89
N GLU A 6 10.07 4.75 9.46
CA GLU A 6 10.59 5.11 8.13
C GLU A 6 9.73 4.46 7.02
N ARG A 7 9.36 3.20 7.21
CA ARG A 7 8.44 2.48 6.31
C ARG A 7 7.04 3.12 6.28
N LEU A 8 6.59 3.69 7.40
CA LEU A 8 5.33 4.45 7.42
C LEU A 8 5.45 5.70 6.55
N LEU A 9 6.50 6.50 6.75
CA LEU A 9 6.73 7.72 5.98
C LEU A 9 6.83 7.42 4.49
N PHE A 10 7.54 6.35 4.13
CA PHE A 10 7.69 5.91 2.75
C PHE A 10 6.36 5.57 2.05
N LEU A 11 5.40 5.02 2.79
CA LEU A 11 4.05 4.67 2.31
C LEU A 11 3.03 5.81 2.44
N THR A 12 3.40 6.95 3.03
CA THR A 12 2.47 8.05 3.32
C THR A 12 3.03 9.41 2.92
N LYS A 13 4.01 9.91 3.66
CA LYS A 13 4.67 11.20 3.42
C LYS A 13 5.29 11.29 2.03
N ASP A 14 5.94 10.23 1.57
CA ASP A 14 6.67 10.22 0.30
C ASP A 14 5.78 9.89 -0.91
N VAL A 15 4.49 9.65 -0.67
CA VAL A 15 3.50 9.54 -1.74
C VAL A 15 3.24 10.95 -2.31
N PRO A 16 3.28 11.13 -3.64
CA PRO A 16 3.03 12.42 -4.27
C PRO A 16 1.62 12.96 -3.97
N ASN A 17 1.50 14.29 -4.02
CA ASN A 17 0.21 14.98 -4.01
C ASN A 17 -0.45 14.94 -5.40
N GLY A 18 -1.72 15.36 -5.49
CA GLY A 18 -2.42 15.52 -6.77
C GLY A 18 -2.80 14.22 -7.47
N LEU A 19 -2.67 13.07 -6.80
CA LEU A 19 -2.98 11.76 -7.41
C LEU A 19 -4.45 11.60 -7.79
N MET A 20 -5.37 12.33 -7.14
CA MET A 20 -6.79 12.33 -7.47
C MET A 20 -7.10 12.99 -8.82
N GLU A 21 -6.20 13.85 -9.32
CA GLU A 21 -6.35 14.56 -10.61
C GLU A 21 -5.79 13.75 -11.78
N LEU A 22 -5.00 12.71 -11.49
CA LEU A 22 -4.44 11.83 -12.51
C LEU A 22 -5.52 10.85 -12.99
N ASP A 23 -5.92 10.98 -14.25
CA ASP A 23 -6.75 9.98 -14.94
C ASP A 23 -5.92 8.75 -15.30
N ARG A 24 -5.54 7.99 -14.26
CA ARG A 24 -4.84 6.72 -14.39
C ARG A 24 -5.69 5.61 -13.80
N LYS A 25 -5.89 4.55 -14.59
CA LYS A 25 -6.49 3.31 -14.10
C LYS A 25 -5.45 2.53 -13.32
N LYS A 26 -5.82 2.10 -12.11
CA LYS A 26 -5.02 1.19 -11.30
C LYS A 26 -4.70 -0.09 -12.07
N GLU A 27 -3.42 -0.45 -12.13
CA GLU A 27 -3.02 -1.74 -12.67
C GLU A 27 -3.41 -2.88 -11.72
N GLU A 28 -3.95 -3.97 -12.28
CA GLU A 28 -4.38 -5.10 -11.49
C GLU A 28 -3.20 -6.00 -11.11
N VAL A 29 -3.20 -6.47 -9.86
CA VAL A 29 -2.19 -7.40 -9.38
C VAL A 29 -2.68 -8.82 -9.65
N ASN A 30 -2.10 -9.46 -10.66
CA ASN A 30 -2.35 -10.88 -10.93
C ASN A 30 -1.76 -11.80 -9.85
N ASP A 31 -2.20 -13.06 -9.82
CA ASP A 31 -1.80 -14.02 -8.79
C ASP A 31 -0.29 -14.33 -8.77
N LYS A 32 0.36 -14.32 -9.95
CA LYS A 32 1.82 -14.54 -10.05
C LYS A 32 2.60 -13.41 -9.39
N THR A 33 2.22 -12.15 -9.68
CA THR A 33 2.80 -10.95 -9.07
C THR A 33 2.52 -10.94 -7.57
N ARG A 34 1.28 -11.24 -7.16
CA ARG A 34 0.90 -11.34 -5.74
C ARG A 34 1.82 -12.30 -4.98
N GLU A 35 1.94 -13.53 -5.46
CA GLU A 35 2.73 -14.58 -4.81
C GLU A 35 4.21 -14.20 -4.75
N ARG A 36 4.75 -13.61 -5.82
CA ARG A 36 6.14 -13.16 -5.89
C ARG A 36 6.44 -12.05 -4.87
N ILE A 37 5.55 -11.07 -4.73
CA ILE A 37 5.69 -9.99 -3.73
C ILE A 37 5.57 -10.56 -2.31
N LEU A 38 4.62 -11.46 -2.05
CA LEU A 38 4.51 -12.10 -0.74
C LEU A 38 5.77 -12.89 -0.37
N LYS A 39 6.32 -13.67 -1.30
CA LYS A 39 7.59 -14.41 -1.10
C LYS A 39 8.76 -13.49 -0.82
N LYS A 40 8.91 -12.39 -1.57
CA LYS A 40 9.97 -11.38 -1.39
C LYS A 40 10.03 -10.84 0.05
N TRP A 41 8.87 -10.75 0.70
CA TRP A 41 8.74 -10.25 2.08
C TRP A 41 8.50 -11.35 3.11
N ASN A 42 8.80 -12.62 2.79
CA ASN A 42 8.59 -13.77 3.67
C ASN A 42 7.16 -13.84 4.25
N TYR A 43 6.16 -13.46 3.44
CA TYR A 43 4.74 -13.41 3.83
C TYR A 43 4.47 -12.50 5.06
N ARG A 44 5.35 -11.54 5.31
CA ARG A 44 5.25 -10.60 6.44
C ARG A 44 4.80 -9.24 5.96
N CYS A 45 4.05 -8.57 6.83
CA CYS A 45 3.69 -7.18 6.62
C CYS A 45 4.96 -6.31 6.55
N TYR A 46 5.11 -5.55 5.47
CA TYR A 46 6.19 -4.58 5.28
C TYR A 46 6.28 -3.60 6.46
N LEU A 47 5.17 -3.12 7.01
CA LEU A 47 5.19 -2.09 8.05
C LEU A 47 5.47 -2.61 9.47
N CYS A 48 4.82 -3.70 9.88
CA CYS A 48 4.85 -4.18 11.27
C CYS A 48 5.40 -5.60 11.46
N ASN A 49 5.83 -6.25 10.37
CA ASN A 49 6.45 -7.58 10.34
C ASN A 49 5.60 -8.75 10.86
N ARG A 50 4.28 -8.55 11.03
CA ARG A 50 3.34 -9.64 11.40
C ARG A 50 3.18 -10.63 10.24
N GLU A 51 3.21 -11.92 10.56
CA GLU A 51 2.86 -13.03 9.66
C GLU A 51 1.35 -13.30 9.75
N LYS A 52 0.53 -12.54 9.02
CA LYS A 52 -0.92 -12.80 8.84
C LYS A 52 -1.39 -12.21 7.51
N HIS A 53 -2.42 -12.83 6.91
CA HIS A 53 -3.18 -12.42 5.72
C HIS A 53 -2.82 -11.02 5.18
N CYS A 54 -1.73 -10.95 4.40
CA CYS A 54 -1.25 -9.71 3.82
C CYS A 54 -2.02 -9.40 2.53
N ILE A 55 -2.42 -8.14 2.42
CA ILE A 55 -3.04 -7.54 1.24
C ILE A 55 -1.93 -6.82 0.48
N ILE A 56 -1.90 -6.96 -0.84
CA ILE A 56 -0.96 -6.22 -1.68
C ILE A 56 -1.43 -4.77 -1.81
N HIS A 57 -0.61 -3.86 -1.32
CA HIS A 57 -0.82 -2.41 -1.33
C HIS A 57 0.02 -1.77 -2.44
N HIS A 58 -0.56 -0.79 -3.15
CA HIS A 58 0.20 0.07 -4.06
C HIS A 58 0.67 1.31 -3.29
N ARG A 59 1.97 1.56 -3.25
CA ARG A 59 2.55 2.76 -2.64
C ARG A 59 2.05 4.03 -3.32
N ILE A 60 2.08 4.04 -4.64
CA ILE A 60 1.49 5.05 -5.50
C ILE A 60 0.10 4.53 -5.90
N PRO A 61 -0.98 5.08 -5.30
CA PRO A 61 -2.33 4.77 -5.72
C PRO A 61 -2.54 4.94 -7.22
N ASN A 62 -3.34 4.04 -7.81
CA ASN A 62 -3.54 3.94 -9.26
C ASN A 62 -2.25 3.87 -10.10
N GLY A 63 -1.11 3.55 -9.49
CA GLY A 63 0.14 3.29 -10.18
C GLY A 63 0.21 1.91 -10.82
N ASP A 64 1.40 1.60 -11.29
CA ASP A 64 1.79 0.34 -11.90
C ASP A 64 1.89 -0.80 -10.88
N ALA A 65 1.81 -2.04 -11.36
CA ALA A 65 1.94 -3.25 -10.55
C ALA A 65 3.41 -3.72 -10.45
N SER A 66 4.36 -2.78 -10.33
CA SER A 66 5.80 -3.04 -10.24
C SER A 66 6.27 -3.40 -8.83
N ASP A 67 7.46 -3.97 -8.72
CA ASP A 67 8.04 -4.44 -7.46
C ASP A 67 8.36 -3.34 -6.47
N GLU A 68 8.59 -2.15 -7.00
CA GLU A 68 8.92 -0.92 -6.30
C GLU A 68 7.65 -0.21 -5.82
N ASN A 69 6.49 -0.54 -6.40
CA ASN A 69 5.21 0.03 -6.04
C ASN A 69 4.36 -0.91 -5.16
N LEU A 70 4.67 -2.20 -5.12
CA LEU A 70 3.85 -3.20 -4.41
C LEU A 70 4.47 -3.66 -3.08
N TYR A 71 3.70 -3.51 -2.00
CA TYR A 71 4.11 -3.92 -0.66
C TYR A 71 3.00 -4.72 0.05
N PRO A 72 3.34 -5.84 0.73
CA PRO A 72 2.37 -6.60 1.49
C PRO A 72 2.10 -5.92 2.84
N LEU A 73 0.84 -5.65 3.15
CA LEU A 73 0.41 -5.07 4.42
C LEU A 73 -0.62 -5.97 5.09
N CYS A 74 -0.52 -6.14 6.40
CA CYS A 74 -1.65 -6.69 7.16
C CYS A 74 -2.82 -5.71 7.12
N GLU A 75 -4.03 -6.20 7.35
CA GLU A 75 -5.26 -5.39 7.28
C GLU A 75 -5.19 -4.09 8.10
N HIS A 76 -4.62 -4.14 9.32
CA HIS A 76 -4.50 -2.96 10.19
C HIS A 76 -3.55 -1.92 9.59
N CYS A 77 -2.39 -2.34 9.09
CA CYS A 77 -1.42 -1.43 8.47
C CYS A 77 -1.97 -0.87 7.15
N HIS A 78 -2.68 -1.69 6.38
CA HIS A 78 -3.33 -1.27 5.14
C HIS A 78 -4.37 -0.16 5.41
N LYS A 79 -5.25 -0.36 6.40
CA LYS A 79 -6.23 0.66 6.83
C LYS A 79 -5.56 1.93 7.36
N LEU A 80 -4.52 1.79 8.16
CA LEU A 80 -3.75 2.93 8.69
C LEU A 80 -3.17 3.80 7.57
N VAL A 81 -2.48 3.19 6.60
CA VAL A 81 -1.87 3.92 5.49
C VAL A 81 -2.93 4.67 4.68
N HIS A 82 -4.05 4.01 4.33
CA HIS A 82 -5.14 4.68 3.62
C HIS A 82 -5.80 5.80 4.43
N THR A 83 -5.88 5.67 5.75
CA THR A 83 -6.41 6.73 6.61
C THR A 83 -5.49 7.95 6.62
N ILE A 84 -4.18 7.75 6.73
CA ILE A 84 -3.21 8.85 6.70
C ILE A 84 -3.21 9.54 5.33
N LEU A 85 -3.19 8.79 4.23
CA LEU A 85 -3.24 9.38 2.88
C LEU A 85 -4.52 10.20 2.65
N TRP A 86 -5.63 9.81 3.26
CA TRP A 86 -6.88 10.56 3.20
C TRP A 86 -6.83 11.84 4.04
N LEU A 87 -6.36 11.77 5.28
CA LEU A 87 -6.20 12.95 6.14
C LEU A 87 -5.19 13.96 5.56
N ASP A 88 -4.17 13.47 4.85
CA ASP A 88 -3.15 14.30 4.16
C ASP A 88 -3.63 14.82 2.79
N GLY A 89 -4.87 14.50 2.36
CA GLY A 89 -5.43 14.94 1.08
C GLY A 89 -4.75 14.35 -0.16
N LYS A 90 -3.94 13.31 0.00
CA LYS A 90 -3.20 12.64 -1.10
C LYS A 90 -4.02 11.61 -1.83
N TRP A 91 -4.93 10.94 -1.12
CA TRP A 91 -5.73 9.87 -1.69
C TRP A 91 -7.11 9.74 -1.04
N MET A 92 -8.04 9.07 -1.72
CA MET A 92 -9.38 8.83 -1.19
C MET A 92 -9.40 7.74 -0.11
N PHE A 93 -10.33 7.86 0.85
CA PHE A 93 -10.65 6.80 1.79
C PHE A 93 -11.35 5.63 1.08
N GLN A 94 -10.75 4.42 1.12
CA GLN A 94 -11.29 3.26 0.40
C GLN A 94 -12.67 2.78 0.91
N GLY A 95 -13.09 3.16 2.12
CA GLY A 95 -14.43 2.85 2.64
C GLY A 95 -15.55 3.72 2.05
N TYR A 96 -15.23 4.66 1.15
CA TYR A 96 -16.18 5.58 0.51
C TYR A 96 -16.38 5.30 -0.98
N ARG A 97 -16.18 4.06 -1.43
CA ARG A 97 -16.65 3.65 -2.77
C ARG A 97 -18.16 3.43 -2.69
N ARG A 98 -18.93 4.40 -3.21
CA ARG A 98 -20.31 4.17 -3.64
C ARG A 98 -20.35 3.25 -4.85
#